data_AF-A0A1V5NGL4-F1
#
_entry.id   AF-A0A1V5NGL4-F1
#
_cell.length_a   1.000
_cell.length_b   1.000
_cell.length_c   1.000
_cell.angle_alpha   90.00
_cell.angle_beta   90.00
_cell.angle_gamma   90.00
#
_symmetry.space_group_name_H-M   'P 1'
#
loop_
_entity.id
_entity.type
_entity.pdbx_description
1 polymer ?
#
loop_
_entity_poly.entity_id
_entity_poly.type
_entity_poly.pdbx_seq_one_letter_code
_entity_poly.pdbx_strand_id
1 'polypeptide(L)'
;MLGPQIVLAFGSVLAGFIPFSNLVTSDGVSLETHTNWSFSLLPIAMSSIGILFAIYFFMKDDDKAVVLAARFGSIYTSLKRKLYIDEIYNFVTKRIIFNLIAQPASWFDKHIVDGFINTIGKATQVFSFTTSGWQSGRIQSYSAWFLAGTLALLIIALYYLQLL
;
A
#
# COMPACT_ATOMS: atom_id res chain seq x y z
N MET A 1 -32.73 1.43 -8.19
CA MET A 1 -31.57 1.82 -9.03
C MET A 1 -31.92 2.80 -10.15
N LEU A 2 -33.19 2.93 -10.56
CA LEU A 2 -33.63 3.88 -11.60
C LEU A 2 -33.41 5.36 -11.25
N GLY A 3 -33.62 5.77 -9.99
CA GLY A 3 -33.48 7.17 -9.58
C GLY A 3 -32.12 7.79 -9.94
N PRO A 4 -30.99 7.23 -9.49
CA PRO A 4 -29.66 7.73 -9.86
C PRO A 4 -29.39 7.69 -11.37
N GLN A 5 -29.86 6.66 -12.09
CA GLN A 5 -29.63 6.52 -13.53
C GLN A 5 -30.38 7.59 -14.36
N ILE A 6 -31.61 7.92 -13.99
CA ILE A 6 -32.40 8.97 -14.65
C ILE A 6 -31.73 10.33 -14.46
N VAL A 7 -31.27 10.61 -13.23
CA VAL A 7 -30.56 11.87 -12.91
C VAL A 7 -29.28 11.98 -13.74
N LEU A 8 -28.49 10.91 -13.84
CA LEU A 8 -27.27 10.91 -14.66
C LEU A 8 -27.59 11.05 -16.17
N ALA A 9 -28.61 10.36 -16.68
CA ALA A 9 -29.00 10.46 -18.09
C ALA A 9 -29.45 11.89 -18.46
N PHE A 10 -30.24 12.53 -17.60
CA PHE A 10 -30.64 13.92 -17.77
C PHE A 10 -29.42 14.85 -17.77
N GLY A 11 -28.48 14.64 -16.86
CA GLY A 11 -27.21 15.36 -16.83
C GLY A 11 -26.39 15.21 -18.12
N SER A 12 -26.29 14.00 -18.68
CA SER A 12 -25.56 13.75 -19.94
C SER A 12 -26.19 14.46 -21.14
N VAL A 13 -27.52 14.53 -21.23
CA VAL A 13 -28.21 15.27 -22.31
C VAL A 13 -27.98 16.78 -22.18
N LEU A 14 -28.05 17.32 -20.97
CA LEU A 14 -27.84 18.76 -20.73
C LEU A 14 -26.37 19.19 -20.84
N ALA A 15 -25.41 18.30 -20.54
CA ALA A 15 -23.99 18.62 -20.57
C ALA A 15 -23.51 19.11 -21.94
N GLY A 16 -24.09 18.63 -23.04
CA GLY A 16 -23.74 19.07 -24.40
C GLY A 16 -24.09 20.53 -24.71
N PHE A 17 -25.00 21.14 -23.95
CA PHE A 17 -25.40 22.55 -24.13
C PHE A 17 -24.51 23.52 -23.36
N ILE A 18 -23.65 23.02 -22.46
CA ILE A 18 -22.73 23.85 -21.68
C ILE A 18 -21.52 24.18 -22.59
N PRO A 19 -21.19 25.47 -22.81
CA PRO A 19 -20.10 25.88 -23.68
C PRO A 19 -18.74 25.68 -22.99
N PHE A 20 -18.32 24.43 -22.82
CA PHE A 20 -17.09 24.05 -22.12
C PHE A 20 -15.83 24.70 -22.73
N SER A 21 -15.81 24.99 -24.04
CA SER A 21 -14.69 25.67 -24.73
C SER A 21 -14.33 27.03 -24.12
N ASN A 22 -15.30 27.69 -23.46
CA ASN A 22 -15.09 28.99 -22.83
C ASN A 22 -14.90 28.89 -21.31
N LEU A 23 -15.26 27.76 -20.71
CA LEU A 23 -15.27 27.57 -19.25
C LEU A 23 -14.08 26.75 -18.75
N VAL A 24 -13.46 25.95 -19.60
CA VAL A 24 -12.34 25.07 -19.26
C VAL A 24 -11.17 25.38 -20.18
N THR A 25 -10.33 26.32 -19.76
CA THR A 25 -9.09 26.68 -20.48
C THR A 25 -7.89 26.49 -19.56
N SER A 26 -6.83 25.86 -20.08
CA SER A 26 -5.53 25.72 -19.39
C SER A 26 -4.87 27.05 -19.02
N ASP A 27 -5.11 28.10 -19.82
CA ASP A 27 -4.38 29.37 -19.72
C ASP A 27 -5.28 30.58 -19.35
N GLY A 28 -6.56 30.35 -19.02
CA GLY A 28 -7.50 31.40 -18.60
C GLY A 28 -8.06 32.31 -19.71
N VAL A 29 -7.79 32.02 -20.99
CA VAL A 29 -8.31 32.74 -22.16
C VAL A 29 -9.32 31.87 -22.92
N SER A 30 -10.36 32.44 -23.54
CA SER A 30 -11.33 31.66 -24.32
C SER A 30 -10.65 30.93 -25.49
N LEU A 31 -10.85 29.61 -25.60
CA LEU A 31 -10.28 28.81 -26.68
C LEU A 31 -11.18 28.94 -27.92
N GLU A 32 -10.77 29.73 -28.91
CA GLU A 32 -11.40 29.83 -30.23
C GLU A 32 -11.22 28.51 -30.98
N THR A 33 -12.17 27.58 -30.82
CA THR A 33 -12.16 26.29 -31.52
C THR A 33 -12.72 26.47 -32.92
N HIS A 34 -11.83 26.58 -33.91
CA HIS A 34 -12.22 26.48 -35.32
C HIS A 34 -12.76 25.06 -35.60
N THR A 35 -14.08 24.93 -35.66
CA THR A 35 -14.75 23.68 -36.01
C THR A 35 -14.55 23.37 -37.49
N ASN A 36 -13.47 22.64 -37.77
CA ASN A 36 -13.26 22.02 -39.06
C ASN A 36 -14.27 20.88 -39.24
N TRP A 37 -15.16 21.04 -40.22
CA TRP A 37 -16.22 20.07 -40.52
C TRP A 37 -15.67 18.67 -40.81
N SER A 38 -14.54 18.58 -41.52
CA SER A 38 -13.90 17.30 -41.84
C SER A 38 -13.42 16.55 -40.59
N PHE A 39 -12.89 17.27 -39.59
CA PHE A 39 -12.45 16.68 -38.32
C PHE A 39 -13.62 16.29 -37.41
N SER A 40 -14.76 16.96 -37.54
CA SER A 40 -15.96 16.66 -36.72
C SER A 40 -16.76 15.49 -37.29
N LEU A 41 -16.82 15.36 -38.62
CA LEU A 41 -17.59 14.30 -39.29
C LEU A 41 -16.89 12.93 -39.21
N LEU A 42 -15.55 12.91 -39.23
CA LEU A 42 -14.78 11.68 -39.28
C LEU A 42 -14.97 10.77 -38.03
N PRO A 43 -14.92 11.27 -36.78
CA PRO A 43 -15.22 10.49 -35.59
C PRO A 43 -16.66 9.96 -35.56
N ILE A 44 -17.63 10.77 -36.01
CA ILE A 44 -19.05 10.37 -36.07
C ILE A 44 -19.23 9.22 -37.05
N ALA A 45 -18.63 9.31 -38.24
CA ALA A 45 -18.66 8.25 -39.24
C ALA A 45 -17.97 6.98 -38.73
N MET A 46 -16.76 7.09 -38.16
CA MET A 46 -16.02 5.96 -37.60
C MET A 46 -16.77 5.28 -36.45
N SER A 47 -17.37 6.04 -35.54
CA SER A 47 -18.18 5.51 -34.43
C SER A 47 -19.42 4.79 -34.95
N SER A 48 -20.13 5.39 -35.92
CA SER A 48 -21.31 4.78 -36.54
C SER A 48 -20.97 3.46 -37.23
N ILE A 49 -19.87 3.42 -37.98
CA ILE A 49 -19.36 2.20 -38.61
C ILE A 49 -19.05 1.15 -37.54
N GLY A 50 -18.36 1.52 -36.45
CA GLY A 50 -18.06 0.62 -35.34
C GLY A 50 -19.32 0.01 -34.70
N ILE A 51 -20.36 0.82 -34.48
CA ILE A 51 -21.66 0.35 -33.95
C ILE A 51 -22.33 -0.61 -34.93
N LEU A 52 -22.35 -0.29 -36.23
CA LEU A 52 -22.92 -1.19 -37.25
C LEU A 52 -22.15 -2.52 -37.34
N PHE A 53 -20.82 -2.49 -37.24
CA PHE A 53 -20.00 -3.69 -37.15
C PHE A 53 -20.34 -4.52 -35.91
N ALA A 54 -20.49 -3.89 -34.74
CA ALA A 54 -20.88 -4.58 -33.52
C ALA A 54 -22.27 -5.21 -33.65
N ILE A 55 -23.27 -4.48 -34.15
CA ILE A 55 -24.63 -5.00 -34.38
C ILE A 55 -24.56 -6.21 -35.33
N TYR A 56 -23.83 -6.12 -36.43
CA TYR A 56 -23.72 -7.22 -37.39
C TYR A 56 -23.11 -8.50 -36.78
N PHE A 57 -22.13 -8.37 -35.88
CA PHE A 57 -21.49 -9.51 -35.22
C PHE A 57 -22.25 -10.06 -34.00
N PHE A 58 -22.99 -9.22 -33.27
CA PHE A 58 -23.60 -9.59 -31.98
C PHE A 58 -25.13 -9.66 -31.97
N MET A 59 -25.83 -9.15 -32.99
CA MET A 59 -27.30 -9.16 -33.01
C MET A 59 -27.90 -10.54 -33.28
N LYS A 60 -27.14 -11.46 -33.88
CA LYS A 60 -27.55 -12.84 -34.13
C LYS A 60 -26.53 -13.78 -33.51
N ASP A 61 -27.00 -14.77 -32.77
CA ASP A 61 -26.17 -15.87 -32.26
C ASP A 61 -25.64 -16.68 -33.45
N ASP A 62 -24.49 -16.24 -33.95
CA ASP A 62 -23.80 -16.79 -35.12
C ASP A 62 -22.31 -16.91 -34.76
N ASP A 63 -21.67 -17.98 -35.20
CA ASP A 63 -20.29 -18.31 -34.83
C ASP A 63 -19.25 -17.40 -35.52
N LYS A 64 -19.69 -16.40 -36.29
CA LYS A 64 -18.84 -15.43 -37.02
C LYS A 64 -17.76 -14.80 -36.13
N ALA A 65 -18.12 -14.40 -34.92
CA ALA A 65 -17.18 -13.79 -33.97
C ALA A 65 -16.14 -14.83 -33.48
N VAL A 66 -16.56 -16.07 -33.26
CA VAL A 66 -15.70 -17.18 -32.81
C VAL A 66 -14.73 -17.60 -33.91
N VAL A 67 -15.21 -17.73 -35.15
CA VAL A 67 -14.39 -18.04 -36.32
C VAL A 67 -13.35 -16.96 -36.57
N LEU A 68 -13.72 -15.68 -36.44
CA LEU A 68 -12.77 -14.57 -36.58
C LEU A 68 -11.74 -14.58 -35.44
N ALA A 69 -12.15 -14.84 -34.21
CA ALA A 69 -11.25 -14.97 -33.07
C ALA A 69 -10.24 -16.11 -33.25
N ALA A 70 -10.66 -17.25 -33.83
CA ALA A 70 -9.78 -18.37 -34.14
C ALA A 70 -8.70 -18.00 -35.18
N ARG A 71 -9.04 -17.16 -36.17
CA ARG A 71 -8.07 -16.66 -37.18
C ARG A 71 -7.01 -15.75 -36.57
N PHE A 72 -7.38 -14.93 -35.59
CA PHE A 72 -6.48 -13.99 -34.92
C PHE A 72 -5.85 -14.54 -33.63
N GLY A 73 -5.90 -15.86 -33.40
CA GLY A 73 -5.62 -16.56 -32.14
C GLY A 73 -4.65 -15.88 -31.16
N SER A 74 -3.40 -15.63 -31.56
CA SER A 74 -2.38 -15.01 -30.67
C SER A 74 -2.70 -13.55 -30.30
N ILE A 75 -3.19 -12.76 -31.25
CA ILE A 75 -3.58 -11.36 -31.04
C ILE A 75 -4.85 -11.31 -30.17
N TYR A 76 -5.85 -12.11 -30.52
CA TYR A 76 -7.09 -12.21 -29.76
C TYR A 76 -6.85 -12.64 -28.31
N THR A 77 -6.03 -13.67 -28.09
CA THR A 77 -5.70 -14.14 -26.73
C THR A 77 -4.91 -13.10 -25.94
N SER A 78 -4.00 -12.36 -26.57
CA SER A 78 -3.26 -11.28 -25.92
C SER A 78 -4.18 -10.13 -25.48
N LEU A 79 -5.07 -9.68 -26.36
CA LEU A 79 -6.09 -8.66 -26.03
C LEU A 79 -7.07 -9.15 -24.96
N LYS A 80 -7.51 -10.41 -25.05
CA LYS A 80 -8.40 -11.06 -24.06
C LYS A 80 -7.77 -11.13 -22.67
N ARG A 81 -6.45 -11.32 -22.59
CA ARG A 81 -5.67 -11.28 -21.34
C ARG A 81 -5.22 -9.87 -20.96
N LYS A 82 -5.90 -8.83 -21.46
CA LYS A 82 -5.56 -7.41 -21.20
C LYS A 82 -4.09 -7.09 -21.44
N LEU A 83 -3.52 -7.64 -22.52
CA LEU A 83 -2.11 -7.49 -22.91
C LEU A 83 -1.11 -7.95 -21.84
N TYR A 84 -1.49 -8.92 -20.99
CA TYR A 84 -0.65 -9.47 -19.92
C TYR A 84 -0.20 -8.47 -18.84
N ILE A 85 -0.85 -7.30 -18.78
CA ILE A 85 -0.50 -6.24 -17.84
C ILE A 85 -0.72 -6.73 -16.40
N ASP A 86 -1.84 -7.39 -16.13
CA ASP A 86 -2.18 -7.93 -14.81
C ASP A 86 -1.14 -8.98 -14.35
N GLU A 87 -0.63 -9.80 -15.27
CA GLU A 87 0.39 -10.80 -15.02
C GLU A 87 1.75 -10.17 -14.72
N ILE A 88 2.12 -9.10 -15.43
CA ILE A 88 3.34 -8.34 -15.17
C ILE A 88 3.27 -7.69 -13.79
N TYR A 89 2.15 -7.05 -13.44
CA TYR A 89 1.96 -6.46 -12.11
C TYR A 89 2.07 -7.51 -11.00
N ASN A 90 1.44 -8.67 -11.17
CA ASN A 90 1.54 -9.76 -10.21
C ASN A 90 2.97 -10.31 -10.12
N PHE A 91 3.68 -10.43 -11.25
CA PHE A 91 5.07 -10.86 -11.29
C PHE A 91 5.98 -9.90 -10.53
N VAL A 92 5.89 -8.60 -10.81
CA VAL A 92 6.69 -7.57 -10.14
C VAL A 92 6.37 -7.55 -8.65
N THR A 93 5.09 -7.52 -8.29
CA THR A 93 4.70 -7.40 -6.87
C THR A 93 5.08 -8.65 -6.08
N LYS A 94 4.61 -9.83 -6.50
CA LYS A 94 4.77 -11.04 -5.70
C LYS A 94 6.17 -11.62 -5.82
N ARG A 95 6.74 -11.63 -7.02
CA ARG A 95 8.01 -12.32 -7.27
C ARG A 95 9.22 -11.43 -7.00
N ILE A 96 9.13 -10.14 -7.33
CA ILE A 96 10.23 -9.20 -7.09
C ILE A 96 10.07 -8.62 -5.70
N ILE A 97 9.02 -7.84 -5.44
CA ILE A 97 8.92 -7.06 -4.19
C ILE A 97 8.78 -7.98 -2.97
N PHE A 98 7.82 -8.91 -2.95
CA PHE A 98 7.62 -9.72 -1.74
C PHE A 98 8.75 -10.70 -1.46
N ASN A 99 9.29 -11.38 -2.47
CA ASN A 99 10.34 -12.37 -2.24
C ASN A 99 11.72 -11.75 -2.05
N LEU A 100 12.06 -10.65 -2.74
CA LEU A 100 13.40 -10.06 -2.64
C LEU A 100 13.52 -9.03 -1.51
N ILE A 101 12.42 -8.34 -1.16
CA ILE A 101 12.48 -7.22 -0.20
C ILE A 101 11.74 -7.59 1.07
N ALA A 102 10.46 -7.95 0.96
CA ALA A 102 9.62 -8.14 2.14
C ALA A 102 10.02 -9.37 2.97
N GLN A 103 10.35 -10.50 2.32
CA GLN A 103 10.78 -11.70 3.02
C GLN A 103 12.10 -11.51 3.80
N PRO A 104 13.18 -10.97 3.20
CA PRO A 104 14.41 -10.70 3.96
C PRO A 104 14.21 -9.69 5.08
N ALA A 105 13.43 -8.63 4.83
CA ALA A 105 13.10 -7.65 5.87
C ALA A 105 12.34 -8.30 7.05
N SER A 106 11.34 -9.13 6.76
CA SER A 106 10.60 -9.85 7.80
C SER A 106 11.46 -10.87 8.54
N TRP A 107 12.39 -11.53 7.85
CA TRP A 107 13.33 -12.45 8.48
C TRP A 107 14.26 -11.69 9.43
N PHE A 108 14.81 -10.55 9.00
CA PHE A 108 15.69 -9.71 9.81
C PHE A 108 15.00 -9.25 11.10
N ASP A 109 13.78 -8.71 10.98
CA ASP A 109 12.99 -8.24 12.12
C ASP A 109 12.75 -9.37 13.15
N LYS A 110 12.24 -10.52 12.70
CA LYS A 110 11.92 -11.66 13.57
C LYS A 110 13.11 -12.36 14.21
N HIS A 111 14.29 -12.32 13.58
CA HIS A 111 15.45 -13.05 14.11
C HIS A 111 16.41 -12.14 14.85
N ILE A 112 16.68 -10.95 14.29
CA ILE A 112 17.69 -10.05 14.84
C ILE A 112 17.03 -9.09 15.83
N VAL A 113 15.98 -8.38 15.43
CA VAL A 113 15.34 -7.38 16.29
C VAL A 113 14.63 -8.06 17.45
N ASP A 114 13.71 -8.99 17.17
CA ASP A 114 13.00 -9.75 18.21
C ASP A 114 13.96 -10.57 19.07
N GLY A 115 14.99 -11.16 18.47
CA GLY A 115 16.02 -11.91 19.20
C GLY A 115 16.78 -11.04 20.20
N PHE A 116 17.16 -9.84 19.79
CA PHE A 116 17.83 -8.86 20.64
C PHE A 116 16.94 -8.44 21.82
N ILE A 117 15.69 -8.06 21.55
CA ILE A 117 14.74 -7.64 22.58
C ILE A 117 14.47 -8.77 23.58
N ASN A 118 14.25 -10.00 23.10
CA ASN A 118 14.06 -11.17 23.96
C ASN A 118 15.30 -11.47 24.83
N THR A 119 16.50 -11.26 24.29
CA THR A 119 17.74 -11.47 25.04
C THR A 119 17.88 -10.44 26.16
N ILE A 120 17.59 -9.17 25.89
CA ILE A 120 17.56 -8.12 26.92
C ILE A 120 16.53 -8.48 28.00
N GLY A 121 15.31 -8.85 27.61
CA GLY A 121 14.27 -9.25 28.56
C GLY A 121 14.70 -10.41 29.46
N LYS A 122 15.31 -11.45 28.88
CA LYS A 122 15.88 -12.57 29.64
C LYS A 122 17.00 -12.12 30.57
N ALA A 123 17.91 -11.26 30.12
CA ALA A 123 18.99 -10.73 30.95
C ALA A 123 18.44 -9.96 32.17
N THR A 124 17.45 -9.09 31.96
CA THR A 124 16.78 -8.37 33.05
C THR A 124 16.07 -9.32 34.01
N GLN A 125 15.41 -10.36 33.50
CA GLN A 125 14.75 -11.35 34.34
C GLN A 125 15.75 -12.14 35.20
N VAL A 126 16.87 -12.58 34.62
CA VAL A 126 17.96 -13.25 35.34
C VAL A 126 18.56 -12.33 36.41
N PHE A 127 18.77 -11.05 36.08
CA PHE A 127 19.25 -10.07 37.04
C PHE A 127 18.26 -9.89 38.19
N SER A 128 16.97 -9.76 37.89
CA SER A 128 15.89 -9.66 38.89
C SER A 128 15.84 -10.89 39.80
N PHE A 129 15.91 -12.11 39.26
CA PHE A 129 15.95 -13.33 40.07
C PHE A 129 17.18 -13.38 40.97
N THR A 130 18.35 -13.01 40.46
CA THR A 130 19.59 -12.97 41.24
C THR A 130 19.50 -11.98 42.39
N THR A 131 18.98 -10.77 42.14
CA THR A 131 18.78 -9.75 43.18
C THR A 131 17.66 -10.13 44.15
N SER A 132 16.60 -10.81 43.70
CA SER A 132 15.50 -11.23 44.58
C SER A 132 15.96 -12.20 45.67
N GLY A 133 16.97 -13.03 45.39
CA GLY A 133 17.59 -13.91 46.38
C GLY A 133 18.27 -13.18 47.54
N TRP A 134 18.63 -11.90 47.37
CA TRP A 134 19.20 -11.07 48.44
C TRP A 134 18.14 -10.59 49.44
N GLN A 135 16.85 -10.69 49.07
CA GLN A 135 15.73 -10.33 49.93
C GLN A 135 15.25 -11.57 50.69
N SER A 136 15.96 -11.94 51.75
CA SER A 136 15.68 -13.15 52.56
C SER A 136 14.45 -13.04 53.48
N GLY A 137 13.84 -11.85 53.58
CA GLY A 137 12.72 -11.56 54.48
C GLY A 137 13.08 -11.54 55.98
N ARG A 138 14.35 -11.76 56.33
CA ARG A 138 14.83 -11.79 57.72
C ARG A 138 15.31 -10.41 58.15
N ILE A 139 14.63 -9.82 59.14
CA ILE A 139 14.94 -8.47 59.68
C ILE A 139 16.41 -8.34 60.10
N GLN A 140 16.99 -9.40 60.69
CA GLN A 140 18.38 -9.45 61.14
C GLN A 140 19.39 -9.20 60.00
N SER A 141 19.13 -9.73 58.81
CA SER A 141 20.01 -9.55 57.64
C SER A 141 20.01 -8.09 57.17
N TYR A 142 18.85 -7.43 57.16
CA TYR A 142 18.75 -6.02 56.81
C TYR A 142 19.47 -5.12 57.82
N SER A 143 19.33 -5.40 59.11
CA SER A 143 20.02 -4.65 60.16
C SER A 143 21.55 -4.76 60.05
N ALA A 144 22.07 -5.94 59.69
CA ALA A 144 23.50 -6.14 59.48
C ALA A 144 24.04 -5.32 58.28
N TRP A 145 23.34 -5.33 57.14
CA TRP A 145 23.70 -4.51 55.98
C TRP A 145 23.62 -3.01 56.26
N PHE A 146 22.62 -2.57 57.03
CA PHE A 146 22.48 -1.17 57.44
C PHE A 146 23.65 -0.70 58.32
N LEU A 147 24.02 -1.48 59.33
CA LEU A 147 25.16 -1.17 60.20
C LEU A 147 26.47 -1.16 59.43
N ALA A 148 26.71 -2.17 58.58
CA ALA A 148 27.91 -2.23 57.74
C ALA A 148 28.02 -1.04 56.77
N GLY A 149 26.92 -0.67 56.11
CA GLY A 149 26.87 0.50 55.23
C GLY A 149 27.11 1.82 55.97
N THR A 150 26.52 1.97 57.16
CA THR A 150 26.72 3.17 57.99
C THR A 150 28.17 3.31 58.43
N LEU A 151 28.79 2.23 58.91
CA LEU A 151 30.21 2.22 59.29
C LEU A 151 31.13 2.50 58.10
N ALA A 152 30.86 1.90 56.93
CA ALA A 152 31.62 2.16 55.72
C ALA A 152 31.55 3.62 55.28
N LEU A 153 30.35 4.22 55.28
CA LEU A 153 30.16 5.64 54.97
C LEU A 153 30.87 6.54 55.99
N LEU A 154 30.85 6.19 57.27
CA LEU A 154 31.58 6.91 58.32
C LEU A 154 33.09 6.88 58.07
N ILE A 155 33.66 5.71 57.73
CA ILE A 155 35.09 5.58 57.41
C ILE A 155 35.45 6.40 56.17
N ILE A 156 34.65 6.32 55.11
CA ILE A 156 34.85 7.12 53.89
C ILE A 156 34.79 8.61 54.23
N ALA A 157 33.83 9.04 55.03
CA ALA A 157 33.69 10.43 55.44
C ALA A 157 34.88 10.90 56.28
N LEU A 158 35.33 10.11 57.26
CA LEU A 158 36.49 10.43 58.09
C LEU A 158 37.79 10.51 57.30
N TYR A 159 37.98 9.62 56.31
CA TYR A 159 39.10 9.67 55.36
C TYR A 159 39.05 10.95 54.51
N TYR A 160 37.88 11.31 53.99
CA TYR A 160 37.70 12.57 53.24
C TYR A 160 37.90 13.81 54.11
N LEU A 161 37.55 13.74 55.40
CA LEU A 161 37.74 14.82 56.37
C LEU A 161 39.15 14.82 56.99
N GLN A 162 40.06 13.94 56.51
CA GLN A 162 41.46 13.83 56.95
C GLN A 162 41.62 13.55 58.46
N LEU A 163 40.58 13.00 59.09
CA LEU A 163 40.60 12.57 60.50
C LEU A 163 41.17 11.15 60.69
N LEU A 164 41.38 10.45 59.58
CA LEU A 164 41.99 9.13 59.41
C LEU A 164 42.82 9.15 58.12
#